data_AF-A0AB73TXR5-F1
#
_entry.id   AF-A0AB73TXR5-F1
#
_cell.length_a   1.000
_cell.length_b   1.000
_cell.length_c   1.000
_cell.angle_alpha   90.00
_cell.angle_beta   90.00
_cell.angle_gamma   90.00
#
_symmetry.space_group_name_H-M   'P 1'
#
loop_
_entity.id
_entity.type
_entity.pdbx_description
1 polymer ?
#
loop_
_entity_poly.entity_id
_entity_poly.type
_entity_poly.pdbx_seq_one_letter_code
_entity_poly.pdbx_strand_id
1 'polypeptide(L)'
;MTPETIQAVGVAIAAILTAWQAFTSRKVRELETRLRAVELERDTFRTKLRAAVRHIREWMAWAMHHAPGQAPPALPVELRDEV
;
A
#
# COMPACT_ATOMS: atom_id res chain seq x y z
N MET A 1 23.62 -45.84 -21.02
CA MET A 1 23.76 -44.37 -20.97
C MET A 1 25.20 -44.04 -20.63
N THR A 2 25.86 -43.14 -21.35
CA THR A 2 27.25 -42.76 -21.05
C THR A 2 27.28 -41.70 -19.93
N PRO A 3 28.36 -41.63 -19.14
CA PRO A 3 28.49 -40.66 -18.03
C PRO A 3 28.27 -39.21 -18.46
N GLU A 4 28.70 -38.85 -19.65
CA GLU A 4 28.54 -37.51 -20.25
C GLU A 4 27.07 -37.13 -20.44
N THR A 5 26.20 -38.08 -20.82
CA THR A 5 24.77 -37.82 -20.99
C THR A 5 24.10 -37.52 -19.65
N ILE A 6 24.48 -38.25 -18.59
CA ILE A 6 23.93 -38.04 -17.24
C ILE A 6 24.34 -36.65 -16.71
N GLN A 7 25.60 -36.26 -16.93
CA GLN A 7 26.10 -34.95 -16.54
C GLN A 7 25.41 -33.81 -17.32
N ALA A 8 25.26 -33.94 -18.63
CA ALA A 8 24.60 -32.94 -19.47
C ALA A 8 23.14 -32.73 -19.04
N VAL A 9 22.41 -33.82 -18.76
CA VAL A 9 21.03 -33.75 -18.25
C VAL A 9 20.99 -33.10 -16.87
N GLY A 10 21.91 -33.44 -15.96
CA GLY A 10 21.99 -32.82 -14.65
C GLY A 10 22.23 -31.31 -14.70
N VAL A 11 23.15 -30.85 -15.57
CA VAL A 11 23.43 -29.43 -15.78
C VAL A 11 22.23 -28.71 -16.40
N ALA A 12 21.56 -29.32 -17.40
CA ALA A 12 20.39 -28.74 -18.02
C ALA A 12 19.23 -28.55 -17.01
N ILE A 13 18.98 -29.55 -16.16
CA ILE A 13 17.96 -29.45 -15.11
C ILE A 13 18.31 -28.36 -14.11
N ALA A 14 19.56 -28.31 -13.64
CA ALA A 14 20.01 -27.28 -12.71
C ALA A 14 19.90 -25.86 -13.30
N ALA A 15 20.22 -25.69 -14.58
CA ALA A 15 20.09 -24.41 -15.29
C ALA A 15 18.62 -23.96 -15.38
N ILE A 16 17.69 -24.88 -15.66
CA ILE A 16 16.26 -24.57 -15.72
C ILE A 16 15.74 -24.18 -14.33
N LEU A 17 16.08 -24.93 -13.29
CA LEU A 17 15.63 -24.65 -11.92
C LEU A 17 16.16 -23.30 -11.42
N THR A 18 17.43 -23.00 -11.67
CA THR A 18 18.03 -21.71 -11.29
C THR A 18 17.40 -20.55 -12.04
N ALA A 19 17.16 -20.69 -13.34
CA ALA A 19 16.45 -19.68 -14.14
C ALA A 19 15.02 -19.47 -13.65
N TRP A 20 14.30 -20.56 -13.36
CA TRP A 20 12.94 -20.52 -12.80
C TRP A 20 12.89 -19.82 -11.44
N GLN A 21 13.82 -20.18 -10.55
CA GLN A 21 13.92 -19.59 -9.22
C GLN A 21 14.23 -18.09 -9.32
N ALA A 22 15.15 -17.68 -10.19
CA ALA A 22 15.47 -16.28 -10.41
C ALA A 22 14.25 -15.49 -10.92
N PHE A 23 13.50 -16.05 -11.88
CA PHE A 23 12.30 -15.42 -12.41
C PHE A 23 11.20 -15.30 -11.34
N THR A 24 10.97 -16.37 -10.58
CA THR A 24 9.98 -16.40 -9.50
C THR A 24 10.33 -15.40 -8.40
N SER A 25 11.59 -15.37 -7.95
CA SER A 25 12.04 -14.39 -6.95
C SER A 25 11.88 -12.95 -7.44
N ARG A 26 12.13 -12.69 -8.73
CA ARG A 26 11.89 -11.36 -9.31
C ARG A 26 10.41 -10.97 -9.26
N LYS A 27 9.51 -11.91 -9.57
CA LYS A 27 8.06 -11.68 -9.51
C LYS A 27 7.54 -11.47 -8.09
N VAL A 28 8.05 -12.24 -7.13
CA VAL A 28 7.72 -12.05 -5.71
C VAL A 28 8.15 -10.66 -5.24
N ARG A 29 9.39 -10.23 -5.54
CA ARG A 29 9.88 -8.89 -5.19
C ARG A 29 9.05 -7.77 -5.82
N GLU A 30 8.65 -7.95 -7.08
CA GLU A 30 7.77 -7.01 -7.78
C GLU A 30 6.40 -6.89 -7.09
N LEU A 31 5.79 -8.02 -6.73
CA LEU A 31 4.51 -8.05 -6.02
C LEU A 31 4.61 -7.45 -4.61
N GLU A 32 5.66 -7.77 -3.85
CA GLU A 32 5.91 -7.19 -2.53
C GLU A 32 6.05 -5.66 -2.62
N THR A 33 6.72 -5.15 -3.66
CA THR A 33 6.87 -3.71 -3.88
C THR A 33 5.52 -3.05 -4.15
N ARG A 34 4.71 -3.65 -5.04
CA ARG A 34 3.36 -3.15 -5.35
C ARG A 34 2.44 -3.22 -4.13
N LEU A 35 2.52 -4.29 -3.34
CA LEU A 35 1.72 -4.44 -2.13
C LEU A 35 2.05 -3.35 -1.11
N ARG A 36 3.34 -3.07 -0.87
CA ARG A 36 3.76 -1.99 0.03
C ARG A 36 3.26 -0.62 -0.43
N ALA A 37 3.28 -0.35 -1.74
CA ALA A 37 2.73 0.90 -2.28
C ALA A 37 1.23 1.02 -2.00
N VAL A 38 0.47 -0.05 -2.27
CA VAL A 38 -0.98 -0.09 -2.00
C VAL A 38 -1.29 0.04 -0.51
N GLU A 39 -0.52 -0.61 0.36
CA GLU A 39 -0.68 -0.51 1.81
C GLU A 39 -0.43 0.91 2.31
N LEU A 40 0.62 1.57 1.81
CA LEU A 40 0.94 2.96 2.14
C LEU A 40 -0.19 3.92 1.70
N GLU A 41 -0.69 3.76 0.48
CA GLU A 41 -1.80 4.54 -0.04
C GLU A 41 -3.06 4.31 0.79
N ARG A 42 -3.40 3.06 1.10
CA ARG A 42 -4.54 2.71 1.95
C ARG A 42 -4.46 3.36 3.32
N ASP A 43 -3.30 3.34 3.96
CA ASP A 43 -3.12 3.90 5.30
C ASP A 43 -3.20 5.44 5.28
N THR A 44 -2.72 6.06 4.20
CA THR A 44 -2.89 7.49 3.94
C THR A 44 -4.37 7.86 3.78
N PHE A 45 -5.09 7.14 2.91
CA PHE A 45 -6.54 7.35 2.72
C PHE A 45 -7.33 7.12 4.00
N ARG A 46 -6.99 6.09 4.78
CA ARG A 46 -7.65 5.81 6.05
C ARG A 46 -7.45 6.95 7.05
N THR A 47 -6.27 7.55 7.07
CA THR A 47 -5.96 8.71 7.92
C THR A 47 -6.79 9.92 7.50
N LYS A 48 -6.81 10.25 6.20
CA LYS A 48 -7.63 11.33 5.65
C LYS A 48 -9.11 11.12 5.91
N LEU A 49 -9.63 9.92 5.66
CA LEU A 49 -11.04 9.58 5.91
C LEU A 49 -11.42 9.77 7.38
N ARG A 50 -10.55 9.31 8.31
CA ARG A 50 -10.80 9.50 9.74
C ARG A 50 -10.80 10.98 10.11
N ALA A 51 -9.89 11.78 9.56
CA ALA A 51 -9.86 13.23 9.78
C ALA A 51 -11.12 13.91 9.22
N ALA A 52 -11.55 13.54 8.02
CA ALA A 52 -12.77 14.06 7.40
C ALA A 52 -14.02 13.73 8.21
N VAL A 53 -14.19 12.46 8.63
CA VAL A 53 -15.32 12.04 9.46
C VAL A 53 -15.34 12.77 10.81
N ARG A 54 -14.17 12.95 11.44
CA ARG A 54 -14.05 13.74 12.68
C ARG A 54 -14.50 15.18 12.43
N HIS A 55 -14.01 15.82 11.38
CA HIS A 55 -14.32 17.20 11.05
C HIS A 55 -15.81 17.40 10.74
N ILE A 56 -16.42 16.48 10.00
CA ILE A 56 -17.88 16.50 9.75
C ILE A 56 -18.65 16.41 11.07
N ARG A 57 -18.23 15.57 12.02
CA ARG A 57 -18.86 15.49 13.35
C ARG A 57 -18.69 16.76 14.16
N GLU A 58 -17.53 17.40 14.10
CA GLU A 58 -17.29 18.71 14.73
C GLU A 58 -18.21 19.78 14.14
N TRP A 59 -18.36 19.80 12.82
CA TRP A 59 -19.29 20.70 12.12
C TRP A 59 -20.74 20.45 12.50
N MET A 60 -21.18 19.19 12.56
CA MET A 60 -22.53 18.86 13.02
C MET A 60 -22.76 19.32 14.46
N ALA A 61 -21.79 19.08 15.35
CA ALA A 61 -21.87 19.51 16.75
C ALA A 61 -21.93 21.04 16.88
N TRP A 62 -21.09 21.74 16.12
CA TRP A 62 -21.08 23.20 16.06
C TRP A 62 -22.42 23.72 15.54
N ALA A 63 -22.94 23.20 14.43
CA ALA A 63 -24.23 23.60 13.89
C ALA A 63 -25.37 23.47 14.92
N MET A 64 -25.34 22.41 15.75
CA MET A 64 -26.38 22.15 16.75
C MET A 64 -26.25 22.98 18.04
N HIS A 65 -25.03 23.35 18.46
CA HIS A 65 -24.79 23.89 19.81
C HIS A 65 -24.02 25.22 19.83
N HIS A 66 -23.67 25.80 18.68
CA HIS A 66 -22.87 27.02 18.67
C HIS A 66 -23.61 28.20 19.31
N ALA A 67 -22.84 29.03 20.02
CA ALA A 67 -23.30 30.32 20.46
C ALA A 67 -23.02 31.40 19.39
N PRO A 68 -23.80 32.50 19.36
CA PRO A 68 -23.51 33.63 18.48
C PRO A 68 -22.08 34.16 18.70
N GLY A 69 -21.32 34.31 17.62
CA GLY A 69 -19.93 34.77 17.66
C GLY A 69 -18.89 33.68 17.90
N GLN A 70 -19.30 32.43 18.12
CA GLN A 70 -18.36 31.30 18.20
C GLN A 70 -17.83 30.96 16.80
N ALA A 71 -16.51 30.90 16.66
CA ALA A 71 -15.88 30.55 15.39
C ALA A 71 -16.19 29.09 14.99
N PRO A 72 -16.31 28.79 13.69
CA PRO A 72 -16.51 27.42 13.21
C PRO A 72 -15.28 26.53 13.44
N PRO A 73 -15.44 25.20 13.39
CA PRO A 73 -14.33 24.26 13.48
C PRO A 73 -13.32 24.52 12.35
N ALA A 74 -12.03 24.57 12.71
CA ALA A 74 -10.96 24.76 11.74
C ALA A 74 -10.71 23.49 10.91
N LEU A 75 -10.27 23.67 9.66
CA LEU A 75 -9.93 22.55 8.78
C LEU A 75 -8.73 21.77 9.37
N PRO A 76 -8.84 20.44 9.55
CA PRO A 76 -7.73 19.61 10.02
C PRO A 76 -6.54 19.69 9.06
N VAL A 77 -5.32 19.63 9.61
CA VAL A 77 -4.08 19.70 8.82
C VAL A 77 -4.01 18.58 7.78
N GLU A 78 -4.56 17.42 8.12
CA GLU A 78 -4.58 16.22 7.28
C GLU A 78 -5.45 16.39 6.01
N LEU A 79 -6.29 17.42 5.95
CA LEU A 79 -7.20 17.70 4.83
C LEU A 79 -6.86 18.99 4.08
N ARG A 80 -5.81 19.72 4.46
CA ARG A 80 -5.48 21.02 3.85
C ARG A 80 -5.17 20.93 2.36
N ASP A 81 -4.60 19.82 1.93
CA ASP A 81 -4.24 19.61 0.53
C ASP A 81 -5.43 19.13 -0.34
N GLU A 82 -6.60 18.92 0.26
CA GLU A 82 -7.81 18.37 -0.40
C GLU A 82 -8.88 19.44 -0.71
N VAL A 83 -8.69 20.69 -0.25
CA VAL A 83 -9.67 21.79 -0.32
C VAL A 83 -9.02 23.05 -0.88
#